data_AF-A0ABD3HSE5-F1
#
_entry.id   AF-A0ABD3HSE5-F1
#
_cell.length_a   1.000
_cell.length_b   1.000
_cell.length_c   1.000
_cell.angle_alpha   90.00
_cell.angle_beta   90.00
_cell.angle_gamma   90.00
#
_symmetry.space_group_name_H-M   'P 1'
#
loop_
_entity.id
_entity.type
_entity.pdbx_description
1 polymer ?
#
loop_
_entity_poly.entity_id
_entity_poly.type
_entity_poly.pdbx_seq_one_letter_code
_entity_poly.pdbx_strand_id
1 'polypeptide(L)'
;MQESLKAQWEEEHRLLQATREMQAMMAKVRRKTLVLDINGLLMKVGRSRSDLVAVEKNGYDVCGTAYAACWFIPRPGMAGFLRRCLEWFNVILWTSRTERNLAVIVRACNKRGLFPGNFQKETAREHHKDGVLRCKSISVLYDQSICERDVLLLDDSVQKNSTNHPYQALHPRTFDPMKTAKKDDNYLNSVLLPVLDKLRFHREDVMSFVEANWQAAQAQEPFGKLAAYWGTMDARDEALIWSNCKATDRFVFRGRLDEHRIKQAVQTATDLVTAEEN
;
A
#
# COMPACT_ATOMS: atom_id res chain seq x y z
N MET A 1 -10.15 54.58 16.69
CA MET A 1 -9.28 53.57 17.37
C MET A 1 -10.09 52.43 17.96
N GLN A 2 -11.12 52.70 18.78
CA GLN A 2 -11.97 51.65 19.38
C GLN A 2 -12.74 50.79 18.35
N GLU A 3 -13.27 51.39 17.27
CA GLU A 3 -13.96 50.63 16.21
C GLU A 3 -13.05 49.65 15.46
N SER A 4 -11.80 50.03 15.23
CA SER A 4 -10.81 49.18 14.57
C SER A 4 -10.46 47.95 15.40
N LEU A 5 -10.33 48.10 16.72
CA LEU A 5 -10.07 46.99 17.64
C LEU A 5 -11.25 46.02 17.72
N LYS A 6 -12.49 46.56 17.72
CA LYS A 6 -13.71 45.76 17.71
C LYS A 6 -13.82 44.91 16.43
N ALA A 7 -13.56 45.51 15.26
CA ALA A 7 -13.60 44.80 13.98
C ALA A 7 -12.55 43.69 13.90
N GLN A 8 -11.33 43.93 14.40
CA GLN A 8 -10.27 42.90 14.45
C GLN A 8 -10.68 41.73 15.34
N TRP A 9 -11.25 42.01 16.51
CA TRP A 9 -11.71 40.97 17.43
C TRP A 9 -12.87 40.13 16.87
N GLU A 10 -13.82 40.78 16.19
CA GLU A 10 -14.94 40.08 15.54
C GLU A 10 -14.46 39.16 14.40
N GLU A 11 -13.47 39.60 13.61
CA GLU A 11 -12.87 38.79 12.55
C GLU A 11 -12.08 37.59 13.12
N GLU A 12 -11.27 37.82 14.16
CA GLU A 12 -10.54 36.75 14.85
C GLU A 12 -11.50 35.69 15.42
N HIS A 13 -12.60 36.12 16.03
CA HIS A 13 -13.63 35.21 16.55
C HIS A 13 -14.33 34.43 15.43
N ARG A 14 -14.61 35.08 14.29
CA ARG A 14 -15.17 34.42 13.10
C ARG A 14 -14.23 33.33 12.55
N LEU A 15 -12.94 33.64 12.42
CA LEU A 15 -11.93 32.69 11.95
C LEU A 15 -11.78 31.51 12.91
N LEU A 16 -11.81 31.77 14.22
CA LEU A 16 -11.75 30.72 15.25
C LEU A 16 -12.96 29.80 15.19
N GLN A 17 -14.16 30.37 15.02
CA GLN A 17 -15.40 29.61 14.90
C GLN A 17 -15.44 28.77 13.62
N ALA A 18 -15.08 29.34 12.47
CA ALA A 18 -14.98 28.61 11.21
C ALA A 18 -13.96 27.46 11.29
N THR A 19 -12.84 27.67 11.98
CA THR A 19 -11.83 26.63 12.23
C THR A 19 -12.39 25.50 13.09
N ARG A 20 -13.13 25.81 14.15
CA ARG A 20 -13.78 24.81 15.02
C ARG A 20 -14.86 24.01 14.27
N GLU A 21 -15.67 24.67 13.45
CA GLU A 21 -16.70 24.03 12.64
C GLU A 21 -16.09 23.10 11.58
N MET A 22 -15.02 23.56 10.92
CA MET A 22 -14.24 22.73 10.00
C MET A 22 -13.62 21.52 10.72
N GLN A 23 -13.03 21.71 11.90
CA GLN A 23 -12.49 20.61 12.71
C GLN A 23 -13.58 19.62 13.15
N ALA A 24 -14.76 20.11 13.56
CA ALA A 24 -15.89 19.27 13.94
C ALA A 24 -16.47 18.51 12.73
N MET A 25 -16.53 19.14 11.56
CA MET A 25 -16.91 18.48 10.31
C MET A 25 -15.90 17.40 9.92
N MET A 26 -14.61 17.69 10.03
CA MET A 26 -13.54 16.72 9.80
C MET A 26 -13.53 15.58 10.82
N ALA A 27 -13.93 15.84 12.07
CA ALA A 27 -14.11 14.80 13.09
C ALA A 27 -15.33 13.90 12.81
N LYS A 28 -16.33 14.39 12.08
CA LYS A 28 -17.46 13.58 11.58
C LYS A 28 -17.08 12.74 10.35
N VAL A 29 -16.01 13.07 9.64
CA VAL A 29 -15.52 12.24 8.54
C VAL A 29 -14.85 11.01 9.14
N ARG A 30 -15.47 9.84 8.95
CA ARG A 30 -14.91 8.55 9.35
C ARG A 30 -13.52 8.39 8.75
N ARG A 31 -12.50 8.18 9.59
CA ARG A 31 -11.15 7.91 9.13
C ARG A 31 -11.11 6.55 8.45
N LYS A 32 -10.69 6.54 7.19
CA LYS A 32 -10.37 5.33 6.45
C LYS A 32 -9.12 4.67 7.04
N THR A 33 -8.98 3.36 6.81
CA THR A 33 -7.83 2.56 7.25
C THR A 33 -6.88 2.31 6.09
N LEU A 34 -5.61 2.62 6.30
CA LEU A 34 -4.53 2.42 5.35
C LEU A 34 -3.64 1.27 5.82
N VAL A 35 -3.62 0.19 5.06
CA VAL A 35 -2.73 -0.95 5.28
C VAL A 35 -1.49 -0.77 4.41
N LEU A 36 -0.32 -0.69 5.00
CA LEU A 36 0.94 -0.43 4.30
C LEU A 36 1.84 -1.66 4.33
N ASP A 37 2.32 -2.10 3.15
CA ASP A 37 3.47 -2.98 3.11
C ASP A 37 4.74 -2.25 3.55
N ILE A 38 5.67 -3.01 4.13
CA ILE A 38 6.98 -2.47 4.52
C ILE A 38 7.97 -2.63 3.37
N ASN A 39 8.11 -3.85 2.85
CA ASN A 39 9.16 -4.19 1.92
C ASN A 39 8.74 -3.91 0.48
N GLY A 40 9.44 -3.01 -0.20
CA GLY A 40 9.12 -2.59 -1.57
C GLY A 40 8.23 -1.35 -1.62
N LEU A 41 7.46 -1.05 -0.57
CA LEU A 41 6.74 0.22 -0.46
C LEU A 41 7.52 1.27 0.34
N LEU A 42 7.70 1.03 1.64
CA LEU A 42 8.30 1.99 2.58
C LEU A 42 9.83 1.87 2.64
N MET A 43 10.36 0.68 2.40
CA MET A 43 11.79 0.42 2.47
C MET A 43 12.15 -0.83 1.66
N LYS A 44 13.43 -0.97 1.31
CA LYS A 44 13.97 -2.23 0.81
C LYS A 44 14.48 -3.02 2.00
N VAL A 45 13.98 -4.24 2.22
CA VAL A 45 14.52 -5.17 3.22
C VAL A 45 15.26 -6.29 2.49
N GLY A 46 16.51 -6.50 2.84
CA GLY A 46 17.34 -7.54 2.24
C GLY A 46 17.95 -8.48 3.28
N ARG A 47 18.48 -9.59 2.76
CA ARG A 47 19.16 -10.63 3.55
C ARG A 47 20.52 -10.99 2.98
N SER A 48 20.72 -10.81 1.67
CA SER A 48 21.98 -11.16 1.04
C SER A 48 23.06 -10.16 1.42
N ARG A 49 24.25 -10.67 1.74
CA ARG A 49 25.45 -9.86 1.96
C ARG A 49 25.97 -9.23 0.67
N SER A 50 25.83 -9.92 -0.47
CA SER A 50 26.25 -9.37 -1.78
C SER A 50 25.44 -8.12 -2.13
N ASP A 51 24.12 -8.19 -1.93
CA ASP A 51 23.24 -7.06 -2.16
C ASP A 51 23.62 -5.90 -1.24
N LEU A 52 23.83 -6.17 0.05
CA LEU A 52 24.25 -5.16 1.03
C LEU A 52 25.48 -4.38 0.56
N VAL A 53 26.55 -5.10 0.19
CA VAL A 53 27.80 -4.49 -0.30
C VAL A 53 27.53 -3.63 -1.53
N ALA A 54 26.69 -4.09 -2.44
CA ALA A 54 26.34 -3.33 -3.63
C ALA A 54 25.58 -2.03 -3.29
N VAL A 55 24.65 -2.08 -2.33
CA VAL A 55 23.90 -0.88 -1.94
C VAL A 55 24.73 0.11 -1.12
N GLU A 56 25.65 -0.38 -0.29
CA GLU A 56 26.65 0.44 0.42
C GLU A 56 27.59 1.14 -0.57
N LYS A 57 28.05 0.43 -1.63
CA LYS A 57 28.87 1.02 -2.69
C LYS A 57 28.13 2.13 -3.45
N ASN A 58 26.81 2.01 -3.59
CA ASN A 58 25.94 3.05 -4.15
C ASN A 58 25.64 4.18 -3.14
N GLY A 59 26.27 4.14 -1.97
CA GLY A 59 26.25 5.18 -0.95
C GLY A 59 24.98 5.22 -0.11
N TYR A 60 24.07 4.24 -0.19
CA TYR A 60 22.84 4.27 0.62
C TYR A 60 23.11 4.15 2.12
N ASP A 61 22.28 4.82 2.93
CA ASP A 61 22.30 4.66 4.38
C ASP A 61 21.58 3.34 4.74
N VAL A 62 22.38 2.31 4.97
CA VAL A 62 21.88 0.99 5.35
C VAL A 62 21.61 0.94 6.85
N CYS A 63 20.41 0.49 7.19
CA CYS A 63 19.97 0.20 8.54
C CYS A 63 20.02 -1.30 8.84
N GLY A 64 20.08 -1.64 10.13
CA GLY A 64 20.26 -3.02 10.59
C GLY A 64 21.74 -3.38 10.69
N THR A 65 22.04 -4.60 11.13
CA THR A 65 23.43 -5.06 11.28
C THR A 65 23.63 -6.35 10.49
N ALA A 66 24.87 -6.63 10.07
CA ALA A 66 25.24 -7.92 9.50
C ALA A 66 24.97 -9.11 10.45
N TYR A 67 24.84 -8.84 11.76
CA TYR A 67 24.46 -9.81 12.80
C TYR A 67 22.94 -9.95 12.97
N ALA A 68 22.15 -9.02 12.43
CA ALA A 68 20.70 -9.14 12.35
C ALA A 68 20.32 -10.00 11.14
N ALA A 69 19.22 -10.74 11.26
CA ALA A 69 18.71 -11.60 10.19
C ALA A 69 18.24 -10.83 8.93
N CYS A 70 18.32 -9.49 8.93
CA CYS A 70 18.08 -8.64 7.77
C CYS A 70 18.76 -7.26 7.91
N TRP A 71 19.04 -6.64 6.77
CA TRP A 71 19.35 -5.22 6.62
C TRP A 71 18.20 -4.53 5.88
N PHE A 72 18.11 -3.20 5.98
CA PHE A 72 17.09 -2.46 5.25
C PHE A 72 17.52 -1.03 4.90
N ILE A 73 16.89 -0.46 3.89
CA ILE A 73 17.12 0.92 3.42
C ILE A 73 15.77 1.63 3.37
N PRO A 74 15.55 2.67 4.19
CA PRO A 74 14.34 3.49 4.13
C PRO A 74 14.18 4.13 2.76
N ARG A 75 12.96 4.13 2.21
CA ARG A 75 12.67 4.90 1.00
C ARG A 75 12.76 6.39 1.32
N PRO A 76 13.33 7.22 0.43
CA PRO A 76 13.40 8.66 0.69
C PRO A 76 12.00 9.25 0.96
N GLY A 77 11.93 10.16 1.93
CA GLY A 77 10.66 10.77 2.35
C GLY A 77 9.76 9.92 3.26
N MET A 78 10.13 8.67 3.59
CA MET A 78 9.29 7.74 4.37
C MET A 78 8.76 8.34 5.69
N ALA A 79 9.60 9.05 6.46
CA ALA A 79 9.18 9.61 7.74
C ALA A 79 8.11 10.70 7.59
N GLY A 80 8.25 11.59 6.59
CA GLY A 80 7.25 12.61 6.27
C GLY A 80 5.96 11.99 5.75
N PHE A 81 6.08 11.00 4.85
CA PHE A 81 4.98 10.21 4.33
C PHE A 81 4.14 9.56 5.44
N LEU A 82 4.79 8.83 6.36
CA LEU A 82 4.10 8.13 7.46
C LEU A 82 3.42 9.11 8.42
N ARG A 83 4.05 10.25 8.71
CA ARG A 83 3.44 11.30 9.55
C ARG A 83 2.13 11.80 8.96
N ARG A 84 2.12 12.12 7.65
CA ARG A 84 0.89 12.52 6.95
C ARG A 84 -0.15 11.41 6.94
N CYS A 85 0.25 10.16 6.72
CA CYS A 85 -0.69 9.03 6.76
C CYS A 85 -1.37 8.90 8.13
N LEU A 86 -0.64 9.04 9.24
CA LEU A 86 -1.21 9.00 10.60
C LEU A 86 -2.10 10.20 10.93
N GLU A 87 -1.84 11.36 10.30
CA GLU A 87 -2.72 12.53 10.41
C GLU A 87 -4.07 12.28 9.72
N TRP A 88 -4.09 11.50 8.64
CA TRP A 88 -5.25 11.35 7.75
C TRP A 88 -6.05 10.05 7.96
N PHE A 89 -5.38 8.98 8.37
CA PHE A 89 -5.91 7.62 8.37
C PHE A 89 -5.60 6.88 9.67
N ASN A 90 -6.33 5.79 9.91
CA ASN A 90 -5.84 4.72 10.76
C ASN A 90 -4.80 3.94 9.97
N VAL A 91 -3.60 3.70 10.51
CA VAL A 91 -2.50 3.09 9.74
C VAL A 91 -2.10 1.74 10.34
N ILE A 92 -2.09 0.70 9.51
CA ILE A 92 -1.66 -0.65 9.86
C ILE A 92 -0.43 -1.00 9.04
N LEU A 93 0.64 -1.48 9.68
CA LEU A 93 1.78 -2.06 8.96
C LEU A 93 1.55 -3.56 8.79
N TRP A 94 1.45 -4.00 7.54
CA TRP A 94 1.33 -5.40 7.23
C TRP A 94 2.55 -5.85 6.46
N THR A 95 3.34 -6.74 7.03
CA THR A 95 4.55 -7.24 6.36
C THR A 95 4.53 -8.75 6.20
N SER A 96 5.12 -9.22 5.11
CA SER A 96 5.45 -10.64 4.93
C SER A 96 6.70 -11.04 5.70
N ARG A 97 7.38 -10.15 6.45
CA ARG A 97 8.58 -10.50 7.22
C ARG A 97 8.21 -11.25 8.51
N THR A 98 9.14 -12.09 8.97
CA THR A 98 9.00 -12.77 10.27
C THR A 98 8.97 -11.75 11.41
N GLU A 99 8.33 -12.12 12.51
CA GLU A 99 8.23 -11.26 13.70
C GLU A 99 9.59 -10.78 14.21
N ARG A 100 10.59 -11.68 14.22
CA ARG A 100 11.97 -11.33 14.59
C ARG A 100 12.53 -10.22 13.69
N ASN A 101 12.33 -10.31 12.38
CA ASN A 101 12.81 -9.28 11.45
C ASN A 101 12.05 -7.97 11.64
N LEU A 102 10.73 -8.03 11.82
CA LEU A 102 9.93 -6.85 12.06
C LEU A 102 10.34 -6.14 13.35
N ALA A 103 10.61 -6.88 14.43
CA ALA A 103 11.07 -6.31 15.69
C ALA A 103 12.40 -5.56 15.53
N VAL A 104 13.34 -6.09 14.73
CA VAL A 104 14.60 -5.42 14.39
C VAL A 104 14.33 -4.13 13.61
N ILE A 105 13.48 -4.18 12.58
CA ILE A 105 13.13 -3.02 11.75
C ILE A 105 12.50 -1.92 12.61
N VAL A 106 11.46 -2.24 13.39
CA VAL A 106 10.75 -1.28 14.25
C VAL A 106 11.70 -0.63 15.23
N ARG A 107 12.55 -1.41 15.92
CA ARG A 107 13.52 -0.88 16.88
C ARG A 107 14.49 0.10 16.21
N ALA A 108 15.03 -0.26 15.05
CA ALA A 108 15.97 0.58 14.31
C ALA A 108 15.30 1.85 13.76
N CYS A 109 14.07 1.74 13.24
CA CYS A 109 13.27 2.88 12.80
C CYS A 109 12.96 3.86 13.94
N ASN A 110 12.55 3.36 15.10
CA ASN A 110 12.27 4.19 16.27
C ASN A 110 13.53 4.93 16.74
N LYS A 111 14.68 4.24 16.83
CA LYS A 111 15.95 4.86 17.22
C LYS A 111 16.38 5.99 16.28
N ARG A 112 16.05 5.87 14.99
CA ARG A 112 16.37 6.86 13.95
C ARG A 112 15.27 7.92 13.74
N GLY A 113 14.18 7.89 14.51
CA GLY A 113 13.04 8.80 14.32
C GLY A 113 12.32 8.62 12.98
N LEU A 114 12.45 7.45 12.35
CA LEU A 114 11.82 7.14 11.06
C LEU A 114 10.34 6.77 11.21
N PHE A 115 9.98 6.17 12.33
CA PHE A 115 8.58 5.97 12.71
C PHE A 115 8.15 7.11 13.65
N PRO A 116 6.98 7.73 13.41
CA PRO A 116 6.44 8.72 14.33
C PRO A 116 6.27 8.17 15.75
N GLY A 117 6.49 8.99 16.79
CA GLY A 117 6.48 8.53 18.18
C GLY A 117 5.13 7.98 18.67
N ASN A 118 4.04 8.32 17.99
CA ASN A 118 2.68 7.81 18.23
C ASN A 118 2.34 6.59 17.36
N PHE A 119 3.31 6.00 16.65
CA PHE A 119 3.07 4.84 15.79
C PHE A 119 2.71 3.62 16.64
N GLN A 120 1.42 3.33 16.77
CA GLN A 120 0.94 2.10 17.41
C GLN A 120 1.07 0.95 16.42
N LYS A 121 1.77 -0.11 16.85
CA LYS A 121 2.02 -1.28 16.03
C LYS A 121 0.77 -2.17 16.04
N GLU A 122 -0.09 -2.00 15.04
CA GLU A 122 -1.01 -3.04 14.64
C GLU A 122 -0.36 -3.85 13.51
N THR A 123 -0.11 -5.13 13.79
CA THR A 123 0.39 -6.07 12.80
C THR A 123 -0.64 -7.14 12.57
N ALA A 124 -1.27 -7.10 11.40
CA ALA A 124 -2.03 -8.24 10.91
C ALA A 124 -1.08 -9.37 10.52
N ARG A 125 -1.49 -10.60 10.83
CA ARG A 125 -0.78 -11.82 10.48
C ARG A 125 -1.74 -12.74 9.75
N GLU A 126 -1.23 -13.40 8.72
CA GLU A 126 -1.80 -14.66 8.26
C GLU A 126 -0.88 -15.79 8.70
N HIS A 127 -1.48 -16.80 9.33
CA HIS A 127 -0.82 -18.06 9.65
C HIS A 127 -0.77 -18.92 8.39
N HIS A 128 0.40 -19.47 8.08
CA HIS A 128 0.57 -20.44 6.99
C HIS A 128 0.70 -21.86 7.51
N LYS A 129 0.09 -22.78 6.75
CA LYS A 129 0.57 -24.15 6.56
C LYS A 129 1.24 -24.22 5.17
N ASP A 130 2.44 -24.80 5.10
CA ASP A 130 2.96 -25.49 3.90
C ASP A 130 3.43 -24.65 2.67
N GLY A 131 4.01 -23.47 2.86
CA GLY A 131 4.77 -22.81 1.78
C GLY A 131 3.95 -22.15 0.66
N VAL A 132 2.63 -22.15 0.79
CA VAL A 132 1.69 -21.43 -0.08
C VAL A 132 1.88 -19.91 0.02
N LEU A 133 1.64 -19.19 -1.08
CA LEU A 133 1.77 -17.74 -1.25
C LEU A 133 1.22 -16.95 -0.04
N ARG A 134 1.95 -15.91 0.38
CA ARG A 134 1.54 -14.97 1.45
C ARG A 134 0.56 -13.92 0.91
N CYS A 135 -0.72 -14.24 0.94
CA CYS A 135 -1.79 -13.26 0.73
C CYS A 135 -1.88 -12.31 1.94
N LYS A 136 -2.64 -11.22 1.78
CA LYS A 136 -2.97 -10.25 2.83
C LYS A 136 -4.47 -9.99 2.81
N SER A 137 -5.24 -10.96 3.28
CA SER A 137 -6.70 -10.91 3.33
C SER A 137 -7.18 -9.89 4.34
N ILE A 138 -7.70 -8.77 3.85
CA ILE A 138 -8.25 -7.68 4.67
C ILE A 138 -9.36 -8.18 5.61
N SER A 139 -9.99 -9.32 5.31
CA SER A 139 -10.97 -9.96 6.19
C SER A 139 -10.48 -10.25 7.60
N VAL A 140 -9.17 -10.47 7.80
CA VAL A 140 -8.60 -10.67 9.15
C VAL A 140 -8.67 -9.40 10.01
N LEU A 141 -8.95 -8.25 9.41
CA LEU A 141 -9.09 -6.97 10.10
C LEU A 141 -10.54 -6.71 10.57
N TYR A 142 -11.52 -7.49 10.11
CA TYR A 142 -12.94 -7.21 10.40
C TYR A 142 -13.31 -7.42 11.87
N ASP A 143 -12.60 -8.31 12.56
CA ASP A 143 -12.78 -8.54 13.99
C ASP A 143 -12.41 -7.31 14.85
N GLN A 144 -11.76 -6.29 14.26
CA GLN A 144 -11.33 -5.07 14.93
C GLN A 144 -12.31 -3.90 14.74
N SER A 145 -13.58 -4.18 14.38
CA SER A 145 -14.57 -3.15 14.03
C SER A 145 -14.17 -2.26 12.84
N ILE A 146 -13.22 -2.73 12.02
CA ILE A 146 -12.79 -2.04 10.81
C ILE A 146 -13.75 -2.38 9.68
N CYS A 147 -14.32 -1.34 9.07
CA CYS A 147 -15.22 -1.51 7.93
C CYS A 147 -14.43 -1.78 6.66
N GLU A 148 -14.68 -2.93 6.03
CA GLU A 148 -14.11 -3.35 4.73
C GLU A 148 -14.07 -2.24 3.67
N ARG A 149 -15.18 -1.51 3.53
CA ARG A 149 -15.36 -0.42 2.58
C ARG A 149 -14.41 0.76 2.79
N ASP A 150 -13.79 0.84 3.97
CA ASP A 150 -12.87 1.92 4.33
C ASP A 150 -11.41 1.48 4.39
N VAL A 151 -11.09 0.24 4.01
CA VAL A 151 -9.72 -0.25 4.02
C VAL A 151 -9.09 -0.15 2.63
N LEU A 152 -7.94 0.51 2.55
CA LEU A 152 -7.07 0.51 1.39
C LEU A 152 -5.76 -0.20 1.70
N LEU A 153 -5.43 -1.23 0.92
CA LEU A 153 -4.11 -1.89 0.94
C LEU A 153 -3.15 -1.23 -0.04
N LEU A 154 -1.97 -0.83 0.44
CA LEU A 154 -0.85 -0.41 -0.39
C LEU A 154 0.23 -1.49 -0.34
N ASP A 155 0.39 -2.22 -1.45
CA ASP A 155 1.37 -3.29 -1.57
C ASP A 155 1.99 -3.29 -2.97
N ASP A 156 3.31 -3.39 -3.05
CA ASP A 156 4.03 -3.38 -4.32
C ASP A 156 3.86 -4.70 -5.10
N SER A 157 3.35 -5.75 -4.44
CA SER A 157 3.06 -7.05 -5.02
C SER A 157 1.56 -7.23 -5.18
N VAL A 158 1.15 -7.26 -6.45
CA VAL A 158 -0.22 -7.55 -6.88
C VAL A 158 -0.71 -8.89 -6.32
N GLN A 159 0.17 -9.90 -6.28
CA GLN A 159 -0.16 -11.25 -5.83
C GLN A 159 -0.58 -11.31 -4.36
N LYS A 160 -0.04 -10.43 -3.49
CA LYS A 160 -0.43 -10.40 -2.07
C LYS A 160 -1.87 -9.90 -1.87
N ASN A 161 -2.47 -9.28 -2.89
CA ASN A 161 -3.86 -8.82 -2.87
C ASN A 161 -4.85 -9.83 -3.48
N SER A 162 -4.41 -11.04 -3.83
CA SER A 162 -5.24 -12.01 -4.57
C SER A 162 -6.54 -12.41 -3.85
N THR A 163 -6.62 -12.24 -2.53
CA THR A 163 -7.79 -12.58 -1.71
C THR A 163 -8.75 -11.41 -1.45
N ASN A 164 -8.43 -10.21 -1.92
CA ASN A 164 -9.25 -9.00 -1.70
C ASN A 164 -9.81 -8.49 -3.02
N HIS A 165 -10.73 -7.53 -2.96
CA HIS A 165 -11.20 -6.85 -4.16
C HIS A 165 -10.06 -6.10 -4.89
N PRO A 166 -9.99 -6.02 -6.23
CA PRO A 166 -8.84 -5.45 -6.94
C PRO A 166 -8.77 -3.95 -6.68
N TYR A 167 -9.92 -3.32 -6.47
CA TYR A 167 -10.06 -1.92 -6.09
C TYR A 167 -9.95 -1.70 -4.58
N GLN A 168 -9.65 -2.73 -3.79
CA GLN A 168 -9.30 -2.55 -2.38
C GLN A 168 -7.80 -2.39 -2.17
N ALA A 169 -7.02 -2.36 -3.26
CA ALA A 169 -5.60 -2.11 -3.21
C ALA A 169 -5.13 -1.13 -4.28
N LEU A 170 -4.02 -0.46 -3.98
CA LEU A 170 -3.17 0.16 -4.98
C LEU A 170 -1.82 -0.55 -4.98
N HIS A 171 -1.19 -0.57 -6.16
CA HIS A 171 0.09 -1.20 -6.39
C HIS A 171 1.17 -0.17 -6.77
N PRO A 172 1.76 0.52 -5.78
CA PRO A 172 2.87 1.44 -5.96
C PRO A 172 4.06 0.81 -6.67
N ARG A 173 4.88 1.65 -7.30
CA ARG A 173 6.21 1.22 -7.78
C ARG A 173 7.04 0.66 -6.63
N THR A 174 7.54 -0.56 -6.81
CA THR A 174 8.54 -1.17 -5.92
C THR A 174 9.77 -0.28 -5.79
N PHE A 175 10.12 0.04 -4.56
CA PHE A 175 11.38 0.69 -4.21
C PHE A 175 12.52 -0.31 -4.30
N ASP A 176 13.36 -0.11 -5.31
CA ASP A 176 14.56 -0.89 -5.52
C ASP A 176 15.78 0.05 -5.63
N PRO A 177 16.60 0.17 -4.57
CA PRO A 177 17.75 1.07 -4.56
C PRO A 177 18.84 0.67 -5.56
N MET A 178 18.78 -0.55 -6.11
CA MET A 178 19.69 -1.00 -7.16
C MET A 178 19.28 -0.51 -8.56
N LYS A 179 17.99 -0.19 -8.75
CA LYS A 179 17.45 0.26 -10.04
C LYS A 179 17.12 1.75 -10.07
N THR A 180 16.89 2.35 -8.91
CA THR A 180 16.58 3.77 -8.79
C THR A 180 17.84 4.52 -8.36
N ALA A 181 18.21 5.57 -9.09
CA ALA A 181 19.28 6.45 -8.65
C ALA A 181 18.88 7.10 -7.32
N LYS A 182 19.80 7.07 -6.34
CA LYS A 182 19.55 7.38 -4.91
C LYS A 182 18.84 8.73 -4.67
N LYS A 183 19.00 9.70 -5.56
CA LYS A 183 18.54 11.09 -5.36
C LYS A 183 17.16 11.40 -5.94
N ASP A 184 16.58 10.49 -6.72
CA ASP A 184 15.41 10.84 -7.54
C ASP A 184 14.13 10.10 -7.11
N ASP A 185 14.18 9.14 -6.18
CA ASP A 185 12.96 8.51 -5.66
C ASP A 185 12.25 9.47 -4.70
N ASN A 186 11.31 10.24 -5.24
CA ASN A 186 10.35 11.03 -4.46
C ASN A 186 8.93 10.47 -4.54
N TYR A 187 8.77 9.21 -4.95
CA TYR A 187 7.47 8.63 -5.32
C TYR A 187 6.44 8.73 -4.18
N LEU A 188 6.87 8.50 -2.94
CA LEU A 188 5.99 8.60 -1.77
C LEU A 188 5.33 9.99 -1.67
N ASN A 189 6.09 11.07 -1.92
CA ASN A 189 5.58 12.41 -1.75
C ASN A 189 5.01 13.03 -3.03
N SER A 190 5.59 12.73 -4.19
CA SER A 190 5.17 13.36 -5.46
C SER A 190 4.03 12.61 -6.14
N VAL A 191 3.83 11.34 -5.84
CA VAL A 191 2.79 10.50 -6.48
C VAL A 191 1.79 9.99 -5.46
N LEU A 192 2.27 9.28 -4.43
CA LEU A 192 1.39 8.55 -3.53
C LEU A 192 0.65 9.47 -2.55
N LEU A 193 1.33 10.45 -1.93
CA LEU A 193 0.68 11.41 -1.02
C LEU A 193 -0.47 12.18 -1.67
N PRO A 194 -0.33 12.77 -2.88
CA PRO A 194 -1.43 13.46 -3.54
C PRO A 194 -2.67 12.58 -3.77
N VAL A 195 -2.47 11.29 -4.10
CA VAL A 195 -3.58 10.34 -4.26
C VAL A 195 -4.26 10.08 -2.92
N LEU A 196 -3.48 9.87 -1.86
CA LEU A 196 -4.00 9.66 -0.52
C LEU A 196 -4.71 10.91 0.03
N ASP A 197 -4.24 12.11 -0.30
CA ASP A 197 -4.90 13.35 0.08
C ASP A 197 -6.30 13.44 -0.57
N LYS A 198 -6.43 13.06 -1.85
CA LYS A 198 -7.75 12.93 -2.50
C LYS A 198 -8.64 11.89 -1.80
N LEU A 199 -8.09 10.72 -1.46
CA LEU A 199 -8.84 9.66 -0.77
C LEU A 199 -9.41 10.12 0.57
N ARG A 200 -8.63 10.91 1.33
CA ARG A 200 -9.03 11.43 2.64
C ARG A 200 -10.34 12.22 2.56
N PHE A 201 -10.55 12.98 1.49
CA PHE A 201 -11.75 13.78 1.28
C PHE A 201 -12.83 13.05 0.46
N HIS A 202 -12.54 11.85 -0.03
CA HIS A 202 -13.49 11.07 -0.80
C HIS A 202 -14.61 10.54 0.09
N ARG A 203 -15.86 10.83 -0.29
CA ARG A 203 -17.06 10.53 0.52
C ARG A 203 -17.51 9.08 0.39
N GLU A 204 -17.27 8.46 -0.76
CA GLU A 204 -17.64 7.07 -0.99
C GLU A 204 -16.61 6.11 -0.37
N ASP A 205 -16.84 4.82 -0.58
CA ASP A 205 -15.93 3.77 -0.15
C ASP A 205 -14.63 3.76 -0.95
N VAL A 206 -13.63 3.08 -0.40
CA VAL A 206 -12.30 2.96 -0.99
C VAL A 206 -12.35 2.31 -2.37
N MET A 207 -13.26 1.37 -2.62
CA MET A 207 -13.28 0.65 -3.88
C MET A 207 -13.75 1.55 -5.02
N SER A 208 -14.81 2.34 -4.82
CA SER A 208 -15.22 3.38 -5.78
C SER A 208 -14.09 4.38 -6.06
N PHE A 209 -13.38 4.81 -5.01
CA PHE A 209 -12.24 5.71 -5.17
C PHE A 209 -11.16 5.10 -6.06
N VAL A 210 -10.74 3.87 -5.77
CA VAL A 210 -9.67 3.21 -6.51
C VAL A 210 -10.12 2.92 -7.93
N GLU A 211 -11.35 2.46 -8.16
CA GLU A 211 -11.88 2.26 -9.51
C GLU A 211 -11.79 3.54 -10.37
N ALA A 212 -12.08 4.71 -9.78
CA ALA A 212 -12.00 5.98 -10.48
C ALA A 212 -10.56 6.55 -10.61
N ASN A 213 -9.61 6.11 -9.78
CA ASN A 213 -8.30 6.76 -9.65
C ASN A 213 -7.09 5.82 -9.79
N TRP A 214 -7.29 4.52 -10.08
CA TRP A 214 -6.21 3.53 -10.02
C TRP A 214 -5.03 3.87 -10.95
N GLN A 215 -5.32 4.44 -12.13
CA GLN A 215 -4.30 4.84 -13.11
C GLN A 215 -3.34 5.91 -12.56
N ALA A 216 -3.78 6.75 -11.64
CA ALA A 216 -2.97 7.84 -11.09
C ALA A 216 -1.89 7.35 -10.11
N ALA A 217 -2.02 6.14 -9.57
CA ALA A 217 -1.19 5.65 -8.46
C ALA A 217 -0.52 4.30 -8.70
N GLN A 218 -0.85 3.63 -9.81
CA GLN A 218 -0.33 2.32 -10.13
C GLN A 218 0.82 2.40 -11.11
N ALA A 219 1.90 1.69 -10.80
CA ALA A 219 3.02 1.51 -11.72
C ALA A 219 2.82 0.32 -12.67
N GLN A 220 1.75 -0.46 -12.46
CA GLN A 220 1.49 -1.75 -13.10
C GLN A 220 0.00 -1.90 -13.33
N GLU A 221 -0.40 -2.45 -14.49
CA GLU A 221 -1.79 -2.84 -14.73
C GLU A 221 -2.09 -4.11 -13.88
N PRO A 222 -3.02 -4.03 -12.92
CA PRO A 222 -3.14 -5.02 -11.86
C PRO A 222 -3.93 -6.24 -12.31
N PHE A 223 -4.89 -6.08 -13.23
CA PHE A 223 -5.74 -7.18 -13.69
C PHE A 223 -4.95 -8.16 -14.54
N GLY A 224 -4.13 -7.68 -15.48
CA GLY A 224 -3.25 -8.50 -16.30
C GLY A 224 -2.21 -9.26 -15.47
N LYS A 225 -1.69 -8.64 -14.40
CA LYS A 225 -0.76 -9.32 -13.47
C LYS A 225 -1.44 -10.34 -12.58
N LEU A 226 -2.64 -10.04 -12.07
CA LEU A 226 -3.44 -11.04 -11.36
C LEU A 226 -3.81 -12.20 -12.28
N ALA A 227 -4.27 -11.92 -13.50
CA ALA A 227 -4.65 -12.92 -14.49
C ALA A 227 -3.48 -13.84 -14.85
N ALA A 228 -2.30 -13.28 -15.13
CA ALA A 228 -1.09 -14.06 -15.39
C ALA A 228 -0.69 -14.91 -14.18
N TYR A 229 -0.71 -14.33 -12.98
CA TYR A 229 -0.38 -15.06 -11.75
C TYR A 229 -1.33 -16.23 -11.50
N TRP A 230 -2.63 -15.99 -11.62
CA TRP A 230 -3.66 -17.01 -11.44
C TRP A 230 -3.66 -18.06 -12.55
N GLY A 231 -3.25 -17.69 -13.78
CA GLY A 231 -3.06 -18.64 -14.88
C GLY A 231 -1.97 -19.69 -14.60
N THR A 232 -1.08 -19.45 -13.63
CA THR A 232 -0.02 -20.39 -13.23
C THR A 232 -0.37 -21.22 -12.00
N MET A 233 -1.53 -21.00 -11.38
CA MET A 233 -1.94 -21.74 -10.18
C MET A 233 -2.45 -23.12 -10.53
N ASP A 234 -2.22 -24.08 -9.64
CA ASP A 234 -2.95 -25.32 -9.68
C ASP A 234 -4.37 -25.15 -9.12
N ALA A 235 -5.24 -26.13 -9.40
CA ALA A 235 -6.64 -26.09 -8.98
C ALA A 235 -6.82 -26.05 -7.45
N ARG A 236 -5.83 -26.53 -6.68
CA ARG A 236 -5.88 -26.54 -5.21
C ARG A 236 -5.62 -25.15 -4.66
N ASP A 237 -4.58 -24.47 -5.14
CA ASP A 237 -4.25 -23.10 -4.74
C ASP A 237 -5.33 -22.12 -5.19
N GLU A 238 -5.87 -22.32 -6.40
CA GLU A 238 -7.01 -21.53 -6.89
C GLU A 238 -8.24 -21.74 -5.99
N ALA A 239 -8.59 -22.98 -5.64
CA ALA A 239 -9.72 -23.26 -4.75
C ALA A 239 -9.51 -22.66 -3.34
N LEU A 240 -8.28 -22.68 -2.83
CA LEU A 240 -7.94 -22.09 -1.53
C LEU A 240 -8.14 -20.57 -1.54
N ILE A 241 -7.61 -19.87 -2.55
CA ILE A 241 -7.80 -18.42 -2.70
C ILE A 241 -9.29 -18.11 -2.85
N TRP A 242 -10.00 -18.87 -3.67
CA TRP A 242 -11.44 -18.68 -3.83
C TRP A 242 -12.20 -18.86 -2.55
N SER A 243 -11.86 -19.86 -1.72
CA SER A 243 -12.55 -20.10 -0.45
C SER A 243 -12.49 -18.89 0.49
N ASN A 244 -11.44 -18.06 0.37
CA ASN A 244 -11.23 -16.86 1.16
C ASN A 244 -11.89 -15.59 0.56
N CYS A 245 -12.23 -15.58 -0.72
CA CYS A 245 -12.99 -14.49 -1.34
C CYS A 245 -14.48 -14.59 -0.95
N LYS A 246 -15.13 -13.46 -0.63
CA LYS A 246 -16.58 -13.42 -0.41
C LYS A 246 -17.33 -13.83 -1.69
N ALA A 247 -18.40 -14.61 -1.55
CA ALA A 247 -19.14 -15.20 -2.67
C ALA A 247 -19.63 -14.18 -3.71
N THR A 248 -19.97 -12.95 -3.28
CA THR A 248 -20.44 -11.85 -4.13
C THR A 248 -19.35 -11.27 -5.02
N ASP A 249 -18.10 -11.26 -4.56
CA ASP A 249 -16.98 -10.70 -5.31
C ASP A 249 -16.43 -11.69 -6.33
N ARG A 250 -16.70 -12.99 -6.15
CA ARG A 250 -16.18 -14.07 -7.01
C ARG A 250 -16.64 -13.96 -8.46
N PHE A 251 -17.90 -13.62 -8.70
CA PHE A 251 -18.47 -13.58 -10.06
C PHE A 251 -17.90 -12.43 -10.88
N VAL A 252 -17.80 -11.23 -10.29
CA VAL A 252 -17.23 -10.05 -10.96
C VAL A 252 -15.74 -10.24 -11.22
N PHE A 253 -15.02 -10.81 -10.25
CA PHE A 253 -13.61 -11.19 -10.45
C PHE A 253 -13.43 -12.17 -11.58
N ARG A 254 -14.16 -13.28 -11.53
CA ARG A 254 -14.01 -14.37 -12.49
C ARG A 254 -14.31 -13.90 -13.90
N GLY A 255 -15.37 -13.11 -14.09
CA GLY A 255 -15.68 -12.50 -15.38
C GLY A 255 -14.54 -11.64 -15.93
N ARG A 256 -13.95 -10.76 -15.12
CA ARG A 256 -12.82 -9.90 -15.54
C ARG A 256 -11.54 -10.70 -15.78
N LEU A 257 -11.28 -11.72 -14.98
CA LEU A 257 -10.11 -12.61 -15.13
C LEU A 257 -10.22 -13.44 -16.41
N ASP A 258 -11.39 -14.01 -16.67
CA ASP A 258 -11.68 -14.79 -17.87
C ASP A 258 -11.59 -13.90 -19.13
N GLU A 259 -12.11 -12.67 -19.07
CA GLU A 259 -11.96 -11.70 -20.17
C GLU A 259 -10.49 -11.41 -20.48
N HIS A 260 -9.65 -11.19 -19.45
CA HIS A 260 -8.22 -10.96 -19.66
C HIS A 260 -7.49 -12.20 -20.20
N ARG A 261 -7.83 -13.41 -19.72
CA ARG A 261 -7.28 -14.67 -20.24
C ARG A 261 -7.63 -14.86 -21.72
N ILE A 262 -8.87 -14.57 -22.10
CA ILE A 262 -9.32 -14.61 -23.50
C ILE A 262 -8.51 -13.62 -24.35
N LYS A 263 -8.35 -12.37 -23.90
CA LYS A 263 -7.55 -11.36 -24.62
C LYS A 263 -6.09 -11.80 -24.81
N GLN A 264 -5.46 -12.38 -23.79
CA GLN A 264 -4.09 -12.89 -23.89
C GLN A 264 -3.96 -14.07 -24.87
N ALA A 265 -4.93 -15.00 -24.84
CA ALA A 265 -4.95 -16.13 -25.76
C ALA A 265 -5.12 -15.68 -27.23
N VAL A 266 -6.00 -14.70 -27.47
CA VAL A 266 -6.19 -14.10 -28.81
C VAL A 266 -4.91 -13.44 -29.29
N GLN A 267 -4.26 -12.61 -28.47
CA GLN A 267 -3.01 -11.95 -28.85
C GLN A 267 -1.91 -12.97 -29.20
N THR A 268 -1.76 -14.00 -28.36
CA THR A 268 -0.76 -15.07 -28.60
C THR A 268 -1.02 -15.79 -29.93
N ALA A 269 -2.29 -16.07 -30.26
CA ALA A 269 -2.65 -16.68 -31.53
C ALA A 269 -2.34 -15.77 -32.72
N THR A 270 -2.63 -14.46 -32.61
CA THR A 270 -2.30 -13.46 -33.63
C THR A 270 -0.80 -13.36 -33.87
N ASP A 271 0.00 -13.35 -32.80
CA ASP A 271 1.46 -13.26 -32.88
C ASP A 271 2.05 -14.49 -33.58
N LEU A 272 1.51 -15.69 -33.32
CA LEU A 272 1.93 -16.93 -33.99
C LEU A 272 1.63 -16.92 -35.49
N VAL A 273 0.43 -16.49 -35.89
CA VAL A 273 0.07 -16.37 -37.32
C VAL A 273 0.99 -15.38 -38.03
N THR A 274 1.25 -14.22 -37.41
CA THR A 274 2.11 -13.19 -38.00
C THR A 274 3.57 -13.65 -38.12
N ALA A 275 4.04 -14.51 -37.21
CA ALA A 275 5.39 -15.08 -37.27
C ALA A 275 5.55 -16.15 -38.36
N GLU A 276 4.47 -16.83 -38.77
CA GLU A 276 4.50 -17.79 -39.88
C GLU A 276 4.44 -17.11 -41.26
N GLU A 277 3.96 -15.87 -41.32
CA GLU A 277 3.84 -15.09 -42.57
C GLU A 277 5.11 -14.31 -42.94
N ASN A 278 6.11 -14.21 -42.05
CA ASN A 278 7.37 -13.49 -42.25
C ASN A 278 8.57 -14.44 -42.34
#